data_AF-A0A182APH8-F1
#
_entry.id   AF-A0A182APH8-F1
#
_cell.length_a   1.000
_cell.length_b   1.000
_cell.length_c   1.000
_cell.angle_alpha   90.00
_cell.angle_beta   90.00
_cell.angle_gamma   90.00
#
_symmetry.space_group_name_H-M   'P 1'
#
loop_
_entity.id
_entity.type
_entity.pdbx_description
1 polymer ?
#
loop_
_entity_poly.entity_id
_entity_poly.type
_entity_poly.pdbx_seq_one_letter_code
_entity_poly.pdbx_strand_id
1 'polypeptide(L)'
;MAISMHQAAVPPLRRTLTTLIGVLAKAQAHAESQGIDPAVLLASRLYPDMFPLTRQVQIAADIARRGVARLAGVEAAAVADDETSFEQLMARLRSAIGELDGYSPGQLEGSAERQVTVPVGRGQTITMEGWPFLSTFVLPNVYFHTTTAYAILRHNGVVLGKRDYLGEP
;
A
#
# COMPACT_ATOMS: atom_id res chain seq x y z
N MET A 1 -22.72 -15.80 8.86
CA MET A 1 -22.32 -14.40 9.07
C MET A 1 -21.80 -13.85 7.76
N ALA A 2 -22.30 -12.71 7.31
CA ALA A 2 -21.75 -12.01 6.15
C ALA A 2 -20.59 -11.12 6.60
N ILE A 3 -19.51 -11.06 5.80
CA ILE A 3 -18.37 -10.17 6.04
C ILE A 3 -18.79 -8.75 5.66
N SER A 4 -18.58 -7.77 6.54
CA SER A 4 -18.86 -6.36 6.22
C SER A 4 -17.78 -5.76 5.30
N MET A 5 -18.10 -4.70 4.57
CA MET A 5 -17.12 -3.98 3.75
C MET A 5 -15.94 -3.46 4.56
N HIS A 6 -16.18 -3.04 5.81
CA HIS A 6 -15.11 -2.68 6.75
C HIS A 6 -14.18 -3.85 7.04
N GLN A 7 -14.74 -5.02 7.40
CA GLN A 7 -13.97 -6.23 7.67
C GLN A 7 -13.19 -6.71 6.43
N ALA A 8 -13.75 -6.54 5.24
CA ALA A 8 -13.11 -6.90 3.99
C ALA A 8 -12.01 -5.93 3.53
N ALA A 9 -12.06 -4.65 3.96
CA ALA A 9 -11.13 -3.62 3.51
C ALA A 9 -10.07 -3.28 4.56
N VAL A 10 -10.48 -2.85 5.74
CA VAL A 10 -9.59 -2.18 6.71
C VAL A 10 -8.57 -3.15 7.31
N PRO A 11 -8.96 -4.29 7.93
CA PRO A 11 -7.99 -5.24 8.49
C PRO A 11 -6.94 -5.78 7.49
N PRO A 12 -7.30 -6.24 6.27
CA PRO A 12 -6.30 -6.77 5.34
C PRO A 12 -5.35 -5.69 4.79
N LEU A 13 -5.86 -4.48 4.51
CA LEU A 13 -5.01 -3.36 4.08
C LEU A 13 -4.06 -2.94 5.20
N ARG A 14 -4.58 -2.72 6.41
CA ARG A 14 -3.77 -2.41 7.59
C ARG A 14 -2.66 -3.42 7.81
N ARG A 15 -2.99 -4.72 7.78
CA ARG A 15 -1.99 -5.80 7.93
C ARG A 15 -0.91 -5.72 6.87
N THR A 16 -1.29 -5.53 5.60
CA THR A 16 -0.36 -5.46 4.47
C THR A 16 0.58 -4.26 4.55
N LEU A 17 0.09 -3.08 4.95
CA LEU A 17 0.94 -1.92 5.16
C LEU A 17 1.86 -2.09 6.38
N THR A 18 1.36 -2.72 7.45
CA THR A 18 2.15 -3.02 8.65
C THR A 18 3.33 -3.94 8.34
N THR A 19 3.10 -5.00 7.56
CA THR A 19 4.19 -5.91 7.16
C THR A 19 5.18 -5.24 6.23
N LEU A 20 4.72 -4.36 5.34
CA LEU A 20 5.60 -3.54 4.50
C LEU A 20 6.52 -2.63 5.32
N ILE A 21 6.05 -2.05 6.43
CA ILE A 21 6.92 -1.30 7.38
C ILE A 21 8.05 -2.20 7.89
N GLY A 22 7.73 -3.43 8.31
CA GLY A 22 8.73 -4.40 8.77
C GLY A 22 9.75 -4.77 7.69
N VAL A 23 9.31 -4.90 6.44
CA VAL A 23 10.19 -5.13 5.28
C VAL A 23 11.14 -3.95 5.06
N LEU A 24 10.65 -2.71 5.12
CA LEU A 24 11.47 -1.50 4.98
C LEU A 24 12.46 -1.33 6.13
N ALA A 25 12.05 -1.63 7.36
CA ALA A 25 12.94 -1.59 8.51
C ALA A 25 14.12 -2.58 8.36
N LYS A 26 13.87 -3.79 7.85
CA LYS A 26 14.94 -4.75 7.53
C LYS A 26 15.85 -4.26 6.40
N ALA A 27 15.30 -3.59 5.39
CA ALA A 27 16.09 -3.01 4.31
C ALA A 27 17.00 -1.89 4.79
N GLN A 28 16.49 -1.01 5.66
CA GLN A 28 17.27 0.04 6.29
C GLN A 28 18.43 -0.56 7.10
N ALA A 29 18.15 -1.51 8.00
CA ALA A 29 19.17 -2.18 8.80
C ALA A 29 20.20 -2.93 7.92
N HIS A 30 19.75 -3.53 6.82
CA HIS A 30 20.64 -4.17 5.84
C HIS A 30 21.60 -3.15 5.22
N ALA A 31 21.08 -2.02 4.72
CA ALA A 31 21.89 -0.97 4.13
C ALA A 31 22.97 -0.45 5.10
N GLU A 32 22.58 -0.17 6.34
CA GLU A 32 23.49 0.23 7.42
C GLU A 32 24.58 -0.82 7.68
N SER A 33 24.19 -2.10 7.81
CA SER A 33 25.14 -3.19 8.10
C SER A 33 26.12 -3.48 6.97
N GLN A 34 25.76 -3.19 5.72
CA GLN A 34 26.56 -3.46 4.53
C GLN A 34 27.29 -2.21 4.02
N GLY A 35 27.12 -1.05 4.67
CA GLY A 35 27.68 0.22 4.19
C GLY A 35 27.12 0.67 2.84
N ILE A 36 25.90 0.25 2.50
CA ILE A 36 25.20 0.65 1.28
C ILE A 36 24.50 1.98 1.54
N ASP A 37 24.70 2.96 0.66
CA ASP A 37 23.90 4.19 0.67
C ASP A 37 22.41 3.84 0.49
N PRO A 38 21.50 4.18 1.44
CA PRO A 38 20.07 3.90 1.33
C PRO A 38 19.45 4.35 0.00
N ALA A 39 19.96 5.42 -0.61
CA ALA A 39 19.50 5.92 -1.90
C ALA A 39 19.59 4.86 -3.02
N VAL A 40 20.56 3.94 -2.95
CA VAL A 40 20.71 2.83 -3.91
C VAL A 40 19.50 1.90 -3.86
N LEU A 41 19.08 1.48 -2.67
CA LEU A 41 17.92 0.60 -2.51
C LEU A 41 16.61 1.33 -2.85
N LEU A 42 16.50 2.59 -2.46
CA LEU A 42 15.32 3.43 -2.75
C LEU A 42 15.10 3.65 -4.26
N ALA A 43 16.18 3.82 -5.02
CA ALA A 43 16.15 3.99 -6.47
C ALA A 43 16.07 2.67 -7.28
N SER A 44 16.28 1.53 -6.62
CA SER A 44 16.29 0.21 -7.26
C SER A 44 14.93 -0.19 -7.83
N ARG A 45 14.94 -0.94 -8.94
CA ARG A 45 13.76 -1.44 -9.66
C ARG A 45 14.03 -2.84 -10.24
N LEU A 46 12.98 -3.60 -10.51
CA LEU A 46 13.12 -4.96 -11.10
C LEU A 46 13.36 -4.95 -12.61
N TYR A 47 12.90 -3.91 -13.29
CA TYR A 47 13.01 -3.78 -14.73
C TYR A 47 13.05 -2.29 -15.12
N PRO A 48 13.70 -1.88 -16.22
CA PRO A 48 13.96 -0.47 -16.53
C PRO A 48 12.71 0.43 -16.55
N ASP A 49 11.58 -0.06 -17.08
CA ASP A 49 10.32 0.70 -17.16
C ASP A 49 9.41 0.55 -15.93
N MET A 50 9.79 -0.29 -14.96
CA MET A 50 9.07 -0.41 -13.70
C MET A 50 9.44 0.71 -12.73
N PHE A 51 8.47 1.10 -11.91
CA PHE A 51 8.69 2.06 -10.83
C PHE A 51 9.72 1.55 -9.81
N PRO A 52 10.56 2.45 -9.25
CA PRO A 52 11.54 2.11 -8.22
C PRO A 52 10.87 1.87 -6.85
N LEU A 53 11.63 1.34 -5.89
CA LEU A 53 11.16 0.98 -4.55
C LEU A 53 10.34 2.10 -3.89
N THR A 54 10.85 3.33 -3.86
CA THR A 54 10.15 4.48 -3.27
C THR A 54 8.73 4.59 -3.83
N ARG A 55 8.60 4.52 -5.15
CA ARG A 55 7.31 4.68 -5.81
C ARG A 55 6.38 3.48 -5.60
N GLN A 56 6.90 2.26 -5.50
CA GLN A 56 6.09 1.09 -5.13
C GLN A 56 5.44 1.28 -3.75
N VAL A 57 6.19 1.78 -2.77
CA VAL A 57 5.69 2.02 -1.40
C VAL A 57 4.66 3.15 -1.37
N GLN A 58 4.94 4.26 -2.05
CA GLN A 58 4.01 5.39 -2.15
C GLN A 58 2.67 4.96 -2.74
N ILE A 59 2.69 4.19 -3.84
CA ILE A 59 1.47 3.73 -4.50
C ILE A 59 0.70 2.75 -3.60
N ALA A 60 1.38 1.82 -2.91
CA ALA A 60 0.72 0.91 -1.98
C ALA A 60 -0.05 1.67 -0.87
N ALA A 61 0.58 2.69 -0.28
CA ALA A 61 -0.07 3.55 0.71
C ALA A 61 -1.25 4.33 0.12
N ASP A 62 -1.07 4.93 -1.06
CA ASP A 62 -2.08 5.77 -1.72
C ASP A 62 -3.32 4.98 -2.15
N ILE A 63 -3.13 3.78 -2.70
CA ILE A 63 -4.26 2.95 -3.13
C ILE A 63 -5.04 2.46 -1.90
N ALA A 64 -4.37 2.08 -0.82
CA ALA A 64 -5.03 1.68 0.41
C ALA A 64 -5.88 2.83 1.00
N ARG A 65 -5.27 3.99 1.26
CA ARG A 65 -5.97 5.13 1.90
C ARG A 65 -7.08 5.70 1.03
N ARG A 66 -6.80 5.94 -0.26
CA ARG A 66 -7.80 6.52 -1.19
C ARG A 66 -8.87 5.51 -1.56
N GLY A 67 -8.56 4.21 -1.53
CA GLY A 67 -9.52 3.13 -1.74
C GLY A 67 -10.58 3.13 -0.66
N VAL A 68 -10.19 3.12 0.62
CA VAL A 68 -11.14 3.15 1.74
C VAL A 68 -11.89 4.47 1.83
N ALA A 69 -11.24 5.60 1.57
CA ALA A 69 -11.92 6.91 1.49
C ALA A 69 -13.06 6.91 0.46
N ARG A 70 -12.79 6.41 -0.76
CA ARG A 70 -13.83 6.30 -1.80
C ARG A 70 -14.96 5.35 -1.42
N LEU A 71 -14.63 4.22 -0.78
CA LEU A 71 -15.64 3.31 -0.23
C LEU A 71 -16.49 4.00 0.83
N ALA A 72 -15.92 4.89 1.64
CA ALA A 72 -16.65 5.70 2.61
C ALA A 72 -17.36 6.93 1.99
N GLY A 73 -17.23 7.15 0.68
CA GLY A 73 -17.86 8.27 -0.01
C GLY A 73 -17.20 9.62 0.25
N VAL A 74 -15.94 9.63 0.70
CA VAL A 74 -15.16 10.84 0.99
C VAL A 74 -13.88 10.89 0.14
N GLU A 75 -13.26 12.07 0.05
CA GLU A 75 -11.96 12.23 -0.60
C GLU A 75 -10.84 12.22 0.43
N ALA A 76 -9.79 11.44 0.15
CA ALA A 76 -8.56 11.49 0.94
C ALA A 76 -7.68 12.65 0.47
N ALA A 77 -7.06 13.36 1.43
CA ALA A 77 -6.16 14.47 1.13
C ALA A 77 -5.01 14.05 0.20
N ALA A 78 -4.54 14.95 -0.65
CA ALA A 78 -3.33 14.69 -1.43
C ALA A 78 -2.12 14.58 -0.48
N VAL A 79 -1.24 13.62 -0.77
CA VAL A 79 0.04 13.46 -0.08
C VAL A 79 1.11 13.67 -1.14
N ALA A 80 2.08 14.55 -0.88
CA ALA A 80 3.19 14.78 -1.79
C ALA A 80 4.09 13.53 -1.84
N ASP A 81 4.69 13.28 -2.99
CA ASP A 81 5.60 12.15 -3.19
C ASP A 81 7.06 12.62 -3.02
N ASP A 82 7.37 13.21 -1.87
CA ASP A 82 8.66 13.86 -1.55
C ASP A 82 9.59 13.01 -0.66
N GLU A 83 9.23 11.75 -0.39
CA GLU A 83 10.04 10.87 0.44
C GLU A 83 11.36 10.49 -0.23
N THR A 84 12.45 10.64 0.53
CA THR A 84 13.84 10.38 0.13
C THR A 84 14.56 9.43 1.09
N SER A 85 13.89 8.95 2.14
CA SER A 85 14.46 8.02 3.12
C SER A 85 13.49 6.88 3.49
N PHE A 86 14.04 5.78 4.03
CA PHE A 86 13.24 4.69 4.59
C PHE A 86 12.34 5.17 5.73
N GLU A 87 12.82 6.08 6.56
CA GLU A 87 12.05 6.64 7.67
C GLU A 87 10.81 7.39 7.18
N GLN A 88 10.94 8.22 6.15
CA GLN A 88 9.83 8.95 5.54
C GLN A 88 8.82 8.00 4.90
N LEU A 89 9.28 6.97 4.19
CA LEU A 89 8.40 5.94 3.62
C LEU A 89 7.64 5.16 4.71
N MET A 90 8.31 4.78 5.79
CA MET A 90 7.66 4.14 6.93
C MET A 90 6.67 5.09 7.62
N ALA A 91 6.98 6.38 7.74
CA ALA A 91 6.07 7.39 8.26
C ALA A 91 4.81 7.54 7.40
N ARG A 92 4.94 7.55 6.06
CA ARG A 92 3.80 7.53 5.13
C ARG A 92 2.90 6.31 5.37
N LEU A 93 3.49 5.12 5.51
CA LEU A 93 2.72 3.89 5.78
C LEU A 93 1.99 3.96 7.13
N ARG A 94 2.64 4.48 8.19
CA ARG A 94 2.00 4.69 9.50
C ARG A 94 0.85 5.69 9.41
N SER A 95 1.01 6.79 8.66
CA SER A 95 -0.06 7.75 8.41
C SER A 95 -1.25 7.10 7.70
N ALA A 96 -0.99 6.34 6.64
CA ALA A 96 -2.03 5.61 5.92
C ALA A 96 -2.75 4.60 6.82
N ILE A 97 -2.02 3.86 7.68
CA ILE A 97 -2.62 2.98 8.69
C ILE A 97 -3.51 3.77 9.65
N GLY A 98 -3.06 4.92 10.14
CA GLY A 98 -3.85 5.80 11.02
C GLY A 98 -5.15 6.29 10.36
N GLU A 99 -5.10 6.65 9.07
CA GLU A 99 -6.31 6.97 8.30
C GLU A 99 -7.26 5.77 8.22
N LEU A 100 -6.75 4.57 7.92
CA LEU A 100 -7.55 3.34 7.84
C LEU A 100 -8.22 3.00 9.18
N ASP A 101 -7.48 3.12 10.28
CA ASP A 101 -7.97 2.87 11.64
C ASP A 101 -9.04 3.88 12.09
N GLY A 102 -9.11 5.05 11.44
CA GLY A 102 -10.12 6.07 11.69
C GLY A 102 -11.50 5.77 11.10
N TYR A 103 -11.63 4.80 10.18
CA TYR A 103 -12.93 4.43 9.61
C TYR A 103 -13.66 3.43 10.50
N SER A 104 -14.86 3.81 10.94
CA SER A 104 -15.80 2.93 11.63
C SER A 104 -16.57 2.02 10.66
N PRO A 105 -17.11 0.87 11.11
CA PRO A 105 -17.94 0.02 10.28
C PRO A 105 -19.14 0.75 9.64
N GLY A 106 -19.79 1.66 10.37
CA GLY A 106 -20.94 2.42 9.88
C GLY A 106 -20.60 3.36 8.72
N GLN A 107 -19.36 3.87 8.63
CA GLN A 107 -18.92 4.70 7.50
C GLN A 107 -18.78 3.91 6.19
N LEU A 108 -18.62 2.58 6.28
CA LEU A 108 -18.57 1.69 5.12
C LEU A 108 -19.88 0.91 4.91
N GLU A 109 -20.92 1.17 5.68
CA GLU A 109 -22.22 0.53 5.50
C GLU A 109 -22.82 0.93 4.14
N GLY A 110 -23.38 -0.06 3.42
CA GLY A 110 -23.89 0.12 2.05
C GLY A 110 -22.83 0.49 1.01
N SER A 111 -21.53 0.48 1.36
CA SER A 111 -20.47 0.79 0.38
C SER A 111 -20.29 -0.30 -0.67
N ALA A 112 -20.85 -1.49 -0.48
CA ALA A 112 -20.75 -2.60 -1.43
C ALA A 112 -21.42 -2.25 -2.78
N GLU A 113 -22.60 -1.63 -2.76
CA GLU A 113 -23.34 -1.23 -3.97
C GLU A 113 -23.04 0.22 -4.42
N ARG A 114 -22.27 0.99 -3.64
CA ARG A 114 -21.94 2.38 -3.97
C ARG A 114 -21.13 2.45 -5.26
N GLN A 115 -21.54 3.34 -6.17
CA GLN A 115 -20.78 3.60 -7.39
C GLN A 115 -19.52 4.40 -7.05
N VAL A 116 -18.37 3.83 -7.38
CA VAL A 116 -17.04 4.43 -7.19
C VAL A 116 -16.43 4.67 -8.57
N THR A 117 -16.11 5.93 -8.85
CA THR A 117 -15.42 6.34 -10.08
C THR A 117 -13.95 6.58 -9.81
N VAL A 118 -13.06 5.93 -10.56
CA VAL A 118 -11.62 6.10 -10.45
C VAL A 118 -10.96 6.39 -11.81
N PRO A 119 -9.91 7.24 -11.84
CA PRO A 119 -9.12 7.43 -13.04
C PRO A 119 -8.28 6.18 -13.35
N VAL A 120 -8.22 5.77 -14.61
CA VAL A 120 -7.38 4.65 -15.09
C VAL A 120 -6.24 5.11 -16.01
N GLY A 121 -5.98 6.42 -16.05
CA GLY A 121 -4.96 7.04 -16.88
C GLY A 121 -5.49 7.50 -18.24
N ARG A 122 -4.67 8.28 -18.98
CA ARG A 122 -4.99 8.85 -20.30
C ARG A 122 -6.33 9.62 -20.36
N GLY A 123 -6.71 10.27 -19.25
CA GLY A 123 -7.96 11.02 -19.13
C GLY A 123 -9.22 10.16 -19.04
N GLN A 124 -9.09 8.84 -18.88
CA GLN A 124 -10.21 7.91 -18.75
C GLN A 124 -10.55 7.61 -17.29
N THR A 125 -11.82 7.35 -17.05
CA THR A 125 -12.35 6.88 -15.77
C THR A 125 -13.09 5.55 -15.96
N ILE A 126 -13.10 4.74 -14.91
CA ILE A 126 -14.00 3.59 -14.79
C ILE A 126 -14.90 3.79 -13.58
N THR A 127 -16.12 3.29 -13.66
CA THR A 127 -17.08 3.29 -12.55
C THR A 127 -17.42 1.84 -12.22
N MET A 128 -17.38 1.52 -10.93
CA MET A 128 -17.62 0.17 -10.41
C MET A 128 -18.42 0.28 -9.12
N GLU A 129 -19.21 -0.76 -8.81
CA GLU A 129 -19.73 -0.92 -7.45
C GLU A 129 -18.59 -1.14 -6.46
N GLY A 130 -18.80 -0.77 -5.20
CA GLY A 130 -17.73 -0.75 -4.19
C GLY A 130 -17.15 -2.12 -3.87
N TRP A 131 -17.93 -3.20 -3.92
CA TRP A 131 -17.36 -4.55 -3.74
C TRP A 131 -16.40 -4.95 -4.87
N PRO A 132 -16.77 -4.88 -6.17
CA PRO A 132 -15.83 -5.02 -7.27
C PRO A 132 -14.64 -4.06 -7.17
N PHE A 133 -14.88 -2.79 -6.84
CA PHE A 133 -13.80 -1.82 -6.65
C PHE A 133 -12.79 -2.27 -5.57
N LEU A 134 -13.25 -2.75 -4.42
CA LEU A 134 -12.37 -3.27 -3.38
C LEU A 134 -11.63 -4.54 -3.84
N SER A 135 -12.39 -5.54 -4.28
CA SER A 135 -11.90 -6.91 -4.49
C SER A 135 -11.08 -7.09 -5.76
N THR A 136 -11.37 -6.33 -6.82
CA THR A 136 -10.70 -6.48 -8.12
C THR A 136 -9.80 -5.30 -8.48
N PHE A 137 -9.89 -4.17 -7.77
CA PHE A 137 -9.03 -3.01 -8.02
C PHE A 137 -8.13 -2.69 -6.83
N VAL A 138 -8.68 -2.36 -5.65
CA VAL A 138 -7.87 -1.91 -4.50
C VAL A 138 -6.95 -3.01 -3.98
N LEU A 139 -7.51 -4.15 -3.57
CA LEU A 139 -6.72 -5.23 -2.96
C LEU A 139 -5.64 -5.78 -3.92
N PRO A 140 -5.94 -6.11 -5.19
CA PRO A 140 -4.91 -6.59 -6.12
C PRO A 140 -3.77 -5.59 -6.33
N ASN A 141 -4.08 -4.30 -6.45
CA ASN A 141 -3.04 -3.29 -6.61
C ASN A 141 -2.15 -3.16 -5.36
N VAL A 142 -2.74 -3.13 -4.16
CA VAL A 142 -1.95 -3.05 -2.92
C VAL A 142 -1.04 -4.27 -2.77
N TYR A 143 -1.55 -5.48 -3.02
CA TYR A 143 -0.74 -6.69 -2.98
C TYR A 143 0.36 -6.71 -4.03
N PHE A 144 0.08 -6.23 -5.24
CA PHE A 144 1.06 -6.12 -6.31
C PHE A 144 2.22 -5.20 -5.91
N HIS A 145 1.91 -3.98 -5.45
CA HIS A 145 2.94 -3.00 -5.09
C HIS A 145 3.74 -3.41 -3.84
N THR A 146 3.08 -3.99 -2.82
CA THR A 146 3.78 -4.53 -1.64
C THR A 146 4.68 -5.72 -2.00
N THR A 147 4.21 -6.65 -2.85
CA THR A 147 5.02 -7.78 -3.31
C THR A 147 6.19 -7.30 -4.17
N THR A 148 5.97 -6.29 -5.01
CA THR A 148 7.02 -5.72 -5.87
C THR A 148 8.09 -5.01 -5.02
N ALA A 149 7.71 -4.23 -4.00
CA ALA A 149 8.64 -3.63 -3.05
C ALA A 149 9.46 -4.71 -2.33
N TYR A 150 8.80 -5.75 -1.83
CA TYR A 150 9.46 -6.93 -1.24
C TYR A 150 10.47 -7.56 -2.22
N ALA A 151 10.07 -7.77 -3.48
CA ALA A 151 10.89 -8.41 -4.49
C ALA A 151 12.11 -7.55 -4.88
N ILE A 152 11.96 -6.23 -5.00
CA ILE A 152 13.10 -5.31 -5.25
C ILE A 152 14.14 -5.47 -4.15
N LEU A 153 13.72 -5.43 -2.89
CA LEU A 153 14.61 -5.54 -1.75
C LEU A 153 15.26 -6.92 -1.67
N ARG A 154 14.47 -7.98 -1.87
CA ARG A 154 14.97 -9.35 -1.89
C ARG A 154 15.99 -9.58 -3.02
N HIS A 155 15.74 -8.99 -4.19
CA HIS A 155 16.66 -9.04 -5.33
C HIS A 155 17.99 -8.33 -5.04
N ASN A 156 17.97 -7.26 -4.24
CA ASN A 156 19.15 -6.52 -3.80
C ASN A 156 19.86 -7.12 -2.58
N GLY A 157 19.53 -8.35 -2.19
CA GLY A 157 20.27 -9.08 -1.13
C GLY A 157 19.71 -8.88 0.29
N VAL A 158 18.63 -8.11 0.48
CA VAL A 158 17.99 -8.00 1.79
C VAL A 158 17.43 -9.35 2.22
N VAL A 159 17.77 -9.78 3.45
CA VAL A 159 17.38 -11.08 3.99
C VAL A 159 15.91 -11.06 4.44
N LEU A 160 15.00 -11.18 3.47
CA LEU A 160 13.56 -11.24 3.65
C LEU A 160 13.00 -12.66 3.45
N GLY A 161 12.08 -13.09 4.31
CA GLY A 161 11.35 -14.35 4.18
C GLY A 161 9.85 -14.13 3.90
N LYS A 162 9.12 -15.21 3.60
CA LYS A 162 7.66 -15.14 3.37
C LYS A 162 6.90 -14.64 4.61
N ARG A 163 7.40 -14.91 5.82
CA ARG A 163 6.85 -14.39 7.08
C ARG A 163 6.94 -12.87 7.18
N ASP A 164 7.94 -12.25 6.57
CA ASP A 164 8.05 -10.78 6.55
C ASP A 164 6.95 -10.14 5.69
N TYR A 165 6.47 -10.85 4.67
CA TYR A 165 5.34 -10.41 3.85
C TYR A 165 3.99 -10.68 4.54
N LEU A 166 3.80 -11.89 5.09
CA LEU A 166 2.52 -12.31 5.67
C LEU A 166 2.24 -11.77 7.08
N GLY A 167 3.29 -11.45 7.85
CA GLY A 167 3.21 -11.19 9.28
C GLY A 167 2.99 -12.47 10.11
N GLU A 168 3.03 -12.33 11.43
CA GLU A 168 2.65 -13.41 12.35
C GLU A 168 1.13 -13.67 12.31
N PRO A 169 0.67 -14.92 12.47
CA PRO A 169 -0.76 -15.28 12.40
C PRO A 169 -1.67 -14.36 13.21
#